data_AF-A0A4P6MKX3-F1
#
_entry.id   AF-A0A4P6MKX3-F1
#
_cell.length_a   1.000
_cell.length_b   1.000
_cell.length_c   1.000
_cell.angle_alpha   90.00
_cell.angle_beta   90.00
_cell.angle_gamma   90.00
#
_symmetry.space_group_name_H-M   'P 1'
#
loop_
_entity.id
_entity.type
_entity.pdbx_description
1 polymer ?
#
loop_
_entity_poly.entity_id
_entity_poly.type
_entity_poly.pdbx_seq_one_letter_code
_entity_poly.pdbx_strand_id
1 'polypeptide(L)'
;MNEASALEGENDPVRRLEIIEEALRPPEPQLLDTCVLQNLDWVDRQIEEPKDTSWCDEEYAVLCGRFGQQLADDLIDLGYLYKQFEWRGGYPWLVCETNFKEIGRARGTHAARLKDIVTFLHGHQDDWVLDSYGGSTPRLLWRKGLKFVSPLMLKGLGISRPEQLFQSDGPLSFLHDEGDRQIAGTAIYANVPAVLTTDRSTFWKYRNNLSDFGLLVLRPSELLQGYDAYWGAVDEEMERRRSYEQL
;
A
#
# COMPACT_ATOMS: atom_id res chain seq x y z
N MET A 1 17.14 -1.05 20.54
CA MET A 1 17.43 0.25 21.18
C MET A 1 16.09 0.92 21.33
N ASN A 2 15.59 1.18 22.54
CA ASN A 2 14.21 1.68 22.73
C ASN A 2 14.07 3.05 22.06
N GLU A 3 13.12 3.20 21.14
CA GLU A 3 12.89 4.42 20.34
C GLU A 3 12.64 5.66 21.22
N ALA A 4 11.94 5.46 22.35
CA ALA A 4 11.76 6.48 23.38
C ALA A 4 13.10 7.07 23.88
N SER A 5 14.17 6.27 23.94
CA SER A 5 15.49 6.71 24.37
C SER A 5 16.23 7.58 23.35
N ALA A 6 15.88 7.50 22.05
CA ALA A 6 16.48 8.34 21.01
C ALA A 6 15.86 9.75 20.99
N LEU A 7 14.59 9.86 21.37
CA LEU A 7 13.88 11.13 21.49
C LEU A 7 14.18 11.84 22.83
N GLU A 8 14.57 11.13 23.89
CA GLU A 8 14.77 11.69 25.24
C GLU A 8 15.93 12.70 25.39
N GLY A 9 16.73 12.94 24.35
CA GLY A 9 17.81 13.94 24.36
C GLY A 9 17.85 14.90 23.17
N GLU A 10 16.95 14.72 22.20
CA GLU A 10 16.92 15.56 21.00
C GLU A 10 15.91 16.70 21.18
N ASN A 11 16.37 17.94 21.04
CA ASN A 11 15.54 19.13 21.19
C ASN A 11 15.23 19.80 19.86
N ASP A 12 16.02 19.54 18.81
CA ASP A 12 15.77 20.06 17.47
C ASP A 12 14.50 19.43 16.91
N PRO A 13 13.43 20.23 16.70
CA PRO A 13 12.17 19.71 16.19
C PRO A 13 12.34 18.98 14.85
N VAL A 14 13.20 19.48 13.96
CA VAL A 14 13.41 18.89 12.62
C VAL A 14 14.04 17.51 12.79
N ARG A 15 15.09 17.41 13.60
CA ARG A 15 15.78 16.13 13.84
C ARG A 15 14.88 15.09 14.53
N ARG A 16 13.99 15.53 15.42
CA ARG A 16 13.00 14.63 16.05
C ARG A 16 12.04 14.03 15.03
N LEU A 17 11.54 14.83 14.08
CA LEU A 17 10.69 14.33 13.00
C LEU A 17 11.44 13.35 12.11
N GLU A 18 12.71 13.62 11.78
CA GLU A 18 13.54 12.67 11.02
C GLU A 18 13.67 11.33 11.76
N ILE A 19 13.89 11.35 13.08
CA ILE A 19 13.95 10.13 13.90
C ILE A 19 12.61 9.39 13.89
N ILE A 20 11.49 10.10 14.02
CA ILE A 20 10.14 9.52 13.96
C ILE A 20 9.89 8.88 12.58
N GLU A 21 10.26 9.58 11.50
CA GLU A 21 10.15 9.05 10.14
C GLU A 21 11.03 7.81 9.93
N GLU A 22 12.29 7.83 10.35
CA GLU A 22 13.23 6.71 10.20
C GLU A 22 12.80 5.48 11.02
N ALA A 23 12.21 5.69 12.21
CA ALA A 23 11.90 4.61 13.14
C ALA A 23 10.48 4.04 12.95
N LEU A 24 9.49 4.89 12.69
CA LEU A 24 8.08 4.52 12.80
C LEU A 24 7.33 4.55 11.46
N ARG A 25 7.84 5.24 10.43
CA ARG A 25 7.10 5.35 9.17
C ARG A 25 6.94 3.96 8.55
N PRO A 26 5.69 3.54 8.24
CA PRO A 26 5.46 2.29 7.54
C PRO A 26 6.17 2.27 6.18
N PRO A 27 6.43 1.09 5.59
CA PRO A 27 7.17 0.98 4.34
C PRO A 27 6.39 1.62 3.20
N GLU A 28 6.83 2.79 2.73
CA GLU A 28 6.21 3.54 1.65
C GLU A 28 7.10 3.57 0.39
N PRO A 29 6.50 3.57 -0.81
CA PRO A 29 5.06 3.38 -1.09
C PRO A 29 4.59 1.93 -0.99
N GLN A 30 3.26 1.71 -1.03
CA GLN A 30 2.68 0.37 -1.19
C GLN A 30 2.00 0.21 -2.56
N LEU A 31 2.31 -0.87 -3.29
CA LEU A 31 1.58 -1.24 -4.50
C LEU A 31 0.28 -1.97 -4.11
N LEU A 32 -0.84 -1.52 -4.64
CA LEU A 32 -2.13 -2.15 -4.34
C LEU A 32 -2.35 -3.41 -5.18
N ASP A 33 -2.68 -4.49 -4.50
CA ASP A 33 -3.28 -5.67 -5.13
C ASP A 33 -4.68 -5.32 -5.70
N THR A 34 -5.08 -5.98 -6.78
CA THR A 34 -6.38 -5.75 -7.42
C THR A 34 -7.55 -6.06 -6.49
N CYS A 35 -7.41 -7.03 -5.57
CA CYS A 35 -8.45 -7.29 -4.57
C CYS A 35 -8.64 -6.11 -3.60
N VAL A 36 -7.59 -5.35 -3.28
CA VAL A 36 -7.68 -4.13 -2.46
C VAL A 36 -8.43 -3.05 -3.21
N LEU A 37 -8.16 -2.87 -4.50
CA LEU A 37 -8.88 -1.91 -5.34
C LEU A 37 -10.38 -2.25 -5.44
N GLN A 38 -10.72 -3.53 -5.52
CA GLN A 38 -12.12 -3.99 -5.48
C GLN A 38 -12.79 -3.69 -4.14
N ASN A 39 -12.04 -3.86 -3.04
CA ASN A 39 -12.51 -3.57 -1.70
C ASN A 39 -12.62 -2.06 -1.42
N LEU A 40 -11.76 -1.24 -2.04
CA LEU A 40 -11.88 0.22 -1.99
C LEU A 40 -13.18 0.71 -2.63
N ASP A 41 -13.64 0.11 -3.75
CA ASP A 41 -14.97 0.44 -4.31
C ASP A 41 -16.09 0.17 -3.30
N TRP A 42 -15.98 -0.93 -2.56
CA TRP A 42 -16.95 -1.23 -1.52
C TRP A 42 -16.90 -0.22 -0.37
N VAL A 43 -15.69 0.08 0.14
CA VAL A 43 -15.45 1.05 1.22
C VAL A 43 -15.95 2.44 0.84
N ASP A 44 -15.58 2.93 -0.34
CA ASP A 44 -15.94 4.24 -0.85
C ASP A 44 -17.47 4.40 -0.94
N ARG A 45 -18.18 3.35 -1.35
CA ARG A 45 -19.65 3.35 -1.36
C ARG A 45 -20.28 3.46 0.03
N GLN A 46 -19.68 2.84 1.05
CA GLN A 46 -20.22 2.95 2.41
C GLN A 46 -20.05 4.38 2.96
N ILE A 47 -18.94 5.02 2.58
CA ILE A 47 -18.62 6.41 2.96
C ILE A 47 -19.49 7.43 2.22
N GLU A 48 -19.80 7.21 0.94
CA GLU A 48 -20.68 8.10 0.14
C GLU A 48 -22.14 8.07 0.61
N GLU A 49 -22.56 7.02 1.31
CA GLU A 49 -23.93 6.93 1.84
C GLU A 49 -24.12 7.93 3.00
N PRO A 50 -25.18 8.76 3.00
CA PRO A 50 -25.35 9.92 3.89
C PRO A 50 -25.61 9.57 5.37
N LYS A 51 -25.33 8.34 5.78
CA LYS A 51 -25.29 7.97 7.19
C LYS A 51 -23.87 8.17 7.66
N ASP A 52 -23.73 8.96 8.72
CA ASP A 52 -22.50 9.07 9.51
C ASP A 52 -21.97 7.65 9.74
N THR A 53 -20.99 7.22 8.95
CA THR A 53 -20.57 5.82 8.85
C THR A 53 -19.65 5.54 10.03
N SER A 54 -20.20 5.62 11.25
CA SER A 54 -19.57 5.02 12.40
C SER A 54 -19.75 3.52 12.24
N TRP A 55 -18.67 2.79 11.91
CA TRP A 55 -18.63 1.33 11.87
C TRP A 55 -19.05 0.77 13.24
N CYS A 56 -20.35 0.69 13.50
CA CYS A 56 -20.88 0.31 14.79
C CYS A 56 -20.91 -1.21 14.92
N ASP A 57 -21.08 -1.72 16.14
CA ASP A 57 -21.06 -3.16 16.41
C ASP A 57 -22.10 -3.92 15.57
N GLU A 58 -23.25 -3.31 15.27
CA GLU A 58 -24.28 -3.89 14.40
C GLU A 58 -23.82 -3.99 12.93
N GLU A 59 -23.18 -2.95 12.39
CA GLU A 59 -22.66 -2.97 11.02
C GLU A 59 -21.50 -3.95 10.89
N TYR A 60 -20.62 -3.99 11.89
CA TYR A 60 -19.55 -4.99 11.96
C TYR A 60 -20.09 -6.41 11.99
N ALA A 61 -21.13 -6.69 12.78
CA ALA A 61 -21.77 -8.00 12.82
C ALA A 61 -22.35 -8.42 11.46
N VAL A 62 -22.94 -7.47 10.71
CA VAL A 62 -23.43 -7.70 9.34
C VAL A 62 -22.28 -8.04 8.39
N LEU A 63 -21.17 -7.30 8.45
CA LEU A 63 -19.98 -7.57 7.64
C LEU A 63 -19.38 -8.94 7.95
N CYS A 64 -19.22 -9.25 9.23
CA CYS A 64 -18.74 -10.56 9.70
C CYS A 64 -19.63 -11.69 9.18
N GLY A 65 -20.96 -11.53 9.24
CA GLY A 65 -21.90 -12.53 8.74
C GLY A 65 -21.81 -12.76 7.23
N ARG A 66 -21.45 -11.73 6.45
CA ARG A 66 -21.40 -11.79 4.99
C ARG A 66 -20.04 -12.25 4.44
N PHE A 67 -18.95 -11.77 5.04
CA PHE A 67 -17.60 -11.91 4.50
C PHE A 67 -16.67 -12.71 5.41
N GLY A 68 -17.11 -13.04 6.62
CA GLY A 68 -16.27 -13.57 7.68
C GLY A 68 -15.52 -12.46 8.41
N GLN A 69 -15.25 -12.70 9.69
CA GLN A 69 -14.60 -11.73 10.60
C GLN A 69 -13.31 -11.15 10.01
N GLN A 70 -12.47 -12.03 9.48
CA GLN A 70 -11.16 -11.67 8.97
C GLN A 70 -11.17 -10.64 7.83
N LEU A 71 -12.09 -10.79 6.86
CA LEU A 71 -12.21 -9.84 5.76
C LEU A 71 -12.99 -8.59 6.20
N ALA A 72 -13.92 -8.71 7.14
CA ALA A 72 -14.60 -7.56 7.73
C ALA A 72 -13.62 -6.63 8.44
N ASP A 73 -12.69 -7.18 9.23
CA ASP A 73 -11.61 -6.41 9.87
C ASP A 73 -10.77 -5.67 8.81
N ASP A 74 -10.28 -6.40 7.80
CA ASP A 74 -9.44 -5.81 6.75
C ASP A 74 -10.19 -4.71 5.94
N LEU A 75 -11.51 -4.82 5.76
CA LEU A 75 -12.33 -3.80 5.08
C LEU A 75 -12.50 -2.53 5.93
N ILE A 76 -12.73 -2.67 7.23
CA ILE A 76 -12.86 -1.55 8.15
C ILE A 76 -11.54 -0.80 8.27
N ASP A 77 -10.44 -1.54 8.46
CA ASP A 77 -9.10 -0.97 8.56
C ASP A 77 -8.68 -0.26 7.26
N LEU A 78 -9.06 -0.82 6.10
CA LEU A 78 -8.86 -0.17 4.81
C LEU A 78 -9.66 1.14 4.70
N GLY A 79 -10.88 1.18 5.23
CA GLY A 79 -11.69 2.40 5.32
C GLY A 79 -11.07 3.48 6.20
N TYR A 80 -10.54 3.10 7.37
CA TYR A 80 -9.82 4.02 8.23
C TYR A 80 -8.56 4.58 7.55
N LEU A 81 -7.74 3.71 6.94
CA LEU A 81 -6.56 4.14 6.18
C LEU A 81 -6.93 5.12 5.07
N TYR A 82 -7.94 4.79 4.25
CA TYR A 82 -8.39 5.64 3.15
C TYR A 82 -8.80 7.04 3.64
N LYS A 83 -9.59 7.12 4.72
CA LYS A 83 -10.00 8.40 5.30
C LYS A 83 -8.87 9.19 5.94
N GLN A 84 -7.96 8.51 6.63
CA GLN A 84 -6.83 9.18 7.25
C GLN A 84 -5.87 9.75 6.20
N PHE A 85 -5.60 9.02 5.11
CA PHE A 85 -4.80 9.53 4.00
C PHE A 85 -5.47 10.71 3.28
N GLU A 86 -6.78 10.64 3.06
CA GLU A 86 -7.57 11.76 2.54
C GLU A 86 -7.42 13.01 3.42
N TRP A 87 -7.57 12.86 4.73
CA TRP A 87 -7.45 13.95 5.70
C TRP A 87 -6.02 14.51 5.80
N ARG A 88 -5.00 13.65 5.77
CA ARG A 88 -3.58 14.04 5.85
C ARG A 88 -3.00 14.54 4.53
N GLY A 89 -3.78 14.53 3.44
CA GLY A 89 -3.44 15.20 2.19
C GLY A 89 -2.72 14.36 1.14
N GLY A 90 -2.77 13.02 1.24
CA GLY A 90 -2.43 12.17 0.10
C GLY A 90 -2.18 10.70 0.42
N TYR A 91 -2.06 9.91 -0.66
CA TYR A 91 -2.07 8.46 -0.62
C TYR A 91 -0.68 7.88 -0.93
N PRO A 92 -0.08 7.08 -0.04
CA PRO A 92 1.17 6.38 -0.31
C PRO A 92 0.97 5.13 -1.21
N TRP A 93 -0.15 5.08 -1.92
CA TRP A 93 -0.60 3.92 -2.67
C TRP A 93 -0.30 4.06 -4.16
N LEU A 94 0.24 2.99 -4.72
CA LEU A 94 0.54 2.89 -6.13
C LEU A 94 -0.43 1.90 -6.81
N VAL A 95 -0.71 2.17 -8.08
CA VAL A 95 -1.27 1.19 -9.02
C VAL A 95 -0.30 0.96 -10.17
N CYS A 96 -0.46 -0.16 -10.87
CA CYS A 96 0.37 -0.58 -12.00
C CYS A 96 -0.48 -1.04 -13.19
N GLU A 97 0.18 -1.31 -14.33
CA GLU A 97 -0.50 -1.74 -15.56
C GLU A 97 -1.39 -2.97 -15.38
N THR A 98 -1.00 -3.90 -14.50
CA THR A 98 -1.76 -5.12 -14.23
C THR A 98 -3.10 -4.81 -13.58
N ASN A 99 -3.15 -3.88 -12.63
CA ASN A 99 -4.41 -3.46 -12.02
C ASN A 99 -5.39 -2.94 -13.09
N PHE A 100 -4.92 -2.09 -14.01
CA PHE A 100 -5.74 -1.59 -15.12
C PHE A 100 -6.25 -2.71 -16.04
N LYS A 101 -5.40 -3.69 -16.35
CA LYS A 101 -5.80 -4.83 -17.21
C LYS A 101 -6.85 -5.69 -16.55
N GLU A 102 -6.70 -6.00 -15.27
CA GLU A 102 -7.61 -6.87 -14.53
C GLU A 102 -8.96 -6.20 -14.32
N ILE A 103 -8.96 -4.95 -13.87
CA ILE A 103 -10.17 -4.14 -13.71
C ILE A 103 -10.84 -3.89 -15.06
N GLY A 104 -10.04 -3.76 -16.14
CA GLY A 104 -10.53 -3.66 -17.50
C GLY A 104 -11.37 -4.85 -17.98
N ARG A 105 -11.26 -6.02 -17.33
CA ARG A 105 -12.07 -7.22 -17.62
C ARG A 105 -13.45 -7.17 -16.96
N ALA A 106 -13.63 -6.36 -15.91
CA ALA A 106 -14.93 -6.17 -15.27
C ALA A 106 -15.93 -5.53 -16.24
N ARG A 107 -17.23 -5.76 -16.01
CA ARG A 107 -18.33 -5.22 -16.83
C ARG A 107 -19.38 -4.51 -15.99
N GLY A 108 -20.14 -3.61 -16.62
CA GLY A 108 -21.25 -2.90 -15.99
C GLY A 108 -20.81 -1.70 -15.13
N THR A 109 -21.71 -1.25 -14.26
CA THR A 109 -21.52 -0.06 -13.41
C THR A 109 -20.38 -0.21 -12.41
N HIS A 110 -20.23 -1.39 -11.81
CA HIS A 110 -19.10 -1.70 -10.92
C HIS A 110 -17.75 -1.54 -11.63
N ALA A 111 -17.65 -1.95 -12.90
CA ALA A 111 -16.42 -1.78 -13.67
C ALA A 111 -16.09 -0.32 -14.00
N ALA A 112 -17.10 0.54 -14.15
CA ALA A 112 -16.88 1.97 -14.32
C ALA A 112 -16.28 2.58 -13.05
N ARG A 113 -16.87 2.29 -11.88
CA ARG A 113 -16.35 2.77 -10.59
C ARG A 113 -14.93 2.29 -10.30
N LEU A 114 -14.64 1.01 -10.52
CA LEU A 114 -13.28 0.50 -10.33
C LEU A 114 -12.28 1.23 -11.23
N LYS A 115 -12.65 1.56 -12.47
CA LYS A 115 -11.79 2.38 -13.35
C LYS A 115 -11.61 3.79 -12.81
N ASP A 116 -12.66 4.38 -12.25
CA ASP A 116 -12.58 5.72 -11.65
C ASP A 116 -11.62 5.72 -10.45
N ILE A 117 -11.68 4.72 -9.57
CA ILE A 117 -10.76 4.55 -8.43
C ILE A 117 -9.32 4.39 -8.90
N VAL A 118 -9.07 3.52 -9.87
CA VAL A 118 -7.71 3.30 -10.40
C VAL A 118 -7.18 4.56 -11.07
N THR A 119 -8.03 5.27 -11.82
CA THR A 119 -7.65 6.52 -12.49
C THR A 119 -7.38 7.63 -11.48
N PHE A 120 -8.18 7.71 -10.41
CA PHE A 120 -7.99 8.63 -9.30
C PHE A 120 -6.65 8.40 -8.61
N LEU A 121 -6.35 7.14 -8.24
CA LEU A 121 -5.09 6.78 -7.61
C LEU A 121 -3.91 7.04 -8.56
N HIS A 122 -4.03 6.68 -9.84
CA HIS A 122 -3.02 6.98 -10.84
C HIS A 122 -2.73 8.49 -10.97
N GLY A 123 -3.78 9.31 -10.98
CA GLY A 123 -3.63 10.77 -10.97
C GLY A 123 -2.84 11.26 -9.74
N HIS A 124 -3.13 10.71 -8.56
CA HIS A 124 -2.38 11.02 -7.34
C HIS A 124 -0.92 10.57 -7.42
N GLN A 125 -0.63 9.41 -8.02
CA GLN A 125 0.75 8.96 -8.24
C GLN A 125 1.56 9.94 -9.10
N ASP A 126 0.92 10.58 -10.08
CA ASP A 126 1.55 11.56 -10.97
C ASP A 126 1.75 12.92 -10.28
N ASP A 127 0.86 13.29 -9.34
CA ASP A 127 0.93 14.54 -8.56
C ASP A 127 2.07 14.51 -7.51
N TRP A 128 2.48 13.32 -7.10
CA TRP A 128 3.58 13.13 -6.15
C TRP A 128 4.94 13.23 -6.89
N VAL A 129 5.78 14.17 -6.46
CA VAL A 129 7.13 14.36 -7.02
C VAL A 129 7.94 13.06 -6.88
N LEU A 130 8.87 12.79 -7.79
CA LEU A 130 9.78 11.62 -7.72
C LEU A 130 10.44 11.44 -6.34
N ASP A 131 10.64 12.53 -5.60
CA ASP A 131 11.19 12.54 -4.24
C ASP A 131 10.22 12.03 -3.17
N SER A 132 8.90 12.08 -3.42
CA SER A 132 7.86 11.66 -2.49
C SER A 132 7.77 10.13 -2.33
N TYR A 133 8.27 9.38 -3.32
CA TYR A 133 8.38 7.92 -3.28
C TYR A 133 9.84 7.49 -3.26
N GLY A 134 10.58 7.97 -2.25
CA GLY A 134 12.02 7.76 -2.09
C GLY A 134 12.46 6.33 -2.43
N GLY A 135 13.30 6.20 -3.47
CA GLY A 135 13.86 4.92 -3.90
C GLY A 135 12.99 4.08 -4.85
N SER A 136 11.71 4.41 -5.04
CA SER A 136 10.86 3.75 -6.05
C SER A 136 11.12 4.31 -7.45
N THR A 137 10.86 3.51 -8.48
CA THR A 137 11.01 3.90 -9.89
C THR A 137 9.65 3.79 -10.63
N PRO A 138 8.76 4.80 -10.53
CA PRO A 138 7.38 4.73 -11.02
C PRO A 138 7.24 4.33 -12.50
N ARG A 139 8.19 4.70 -13.36
CA ARG A 139 8.18 4.30 -14.78
C ARG A 139 8.16 2.78 -14.99
N LEU A 140 8.64 2.00 -14.03
CA LEU A 140 8.68 0.53 -14.07
C LEU A 140 7.35 -0.12 -13.66
N LEU A 141 6.38 0.67 -13.17
CA LEU A 141 5.00 0.22 -12.93
C LEU A 141 4.24 -0.12 -14.23
N TRP A 142 4.86 0.18 -15.38
CA TRP A 142 4.32 0.02 -16.71
C TRP A 142 5.21 -0.87 -17.56
N ARG A 143 4.62 -1.67 -18.44
CA ARG A 143 5.32 -2.62 -19.33
C ARG A 143 6.32 -1.92 -20.24
N LYS A 144 6.00 -0.71 -20.70
CA LYS A 144 6.95 0.13 -21.48
C LYS A 144 8.20 0.49 -20.68
N GLY A 145 8.11 0.48 -19.35
CA GLY A 145 9.19 0.69 -18.42
C GLY A 145 10.19 -0.46 -18.37
N LEU A 146 9.77 -1.70 -18.64
CA LEU A 146 10.62 -2.89 -18.47
C LEU A 146 11.95 -2.84 -19.25
N LYS A 147 12.00 -2.08 -20.35
CA LYS A 147 13.23 -1.82 -21.11
C LYS A 147 14.32 -1.06 -20.32
N PHE A 148 13.96 -0.46 -19.20
CA PHE A 148 14.86 0.28 -18.30
C PHE A 148 15.25 -0.53 -17.06
N VAL A 149 14.83 -1.79 -16.94
CA VAL A 149 15.24 -2.66 -15.83
C VAL A 149 16.75 -2.86 -15.86
N SER A 150 17.38 -2.70 -14.70
CA SER A 150 18.83 -2.82 -14.56
C SER A 150 19.31 -4.24 -14.83
N PRO A 151 20.39 -4.44 -15.62
CA PRO A 151 21.01 -5.76 -15.80
C PRO A 151 21.48 -6.40 -14.49
N LEU A 152 21.84 -5.60 -13.47
CA LEU A 152 22.24 -6.11 -12.15
C LEU A 152 21.06 -6.75 -11.42
N MET A 153 19.87 -6.16 -11.55
CA MET A 153 18.64 -6.68 -10.98
C MET A 153 18.25 -8.00 -11.64
N LEU A 154 18.33 -8.08 -12.99
CA LEU A 154 18.10 -9.33 -13.72
C LEU A 154 19.07 -10.43 -13.27
N LYS A 155 20.36 -10.09 -13.10
CA LYS A 155 21.38 -11.01 -12.57
C LYS A 155 21.05 -11.48 -11.15
N GLY A 156 20.63 -10.56 -10.26
CA GLY A 156 20.23 -10.89 -8.88
C GLY A 156 19.02 -11.83 -8.82
N LEU A 157 18.10 -11.69 -9.77
CA LEU A 157 16.92 -12.54 -9.93
C LEU A 157 17.21 -13.84 -10.71
N GLY A 158 18.44 -14.06 -11.19
CA GLY A 158 18.82 -15.25 -11.95
C GLY A 158 18.18 -15.34 -13.34
N ILE A 159 17.75 -14.22 -13.92
CA ILE A 159 17.07 -14.14 -15.23
C ILE A 159 17.86 -13.30 -16.23
N SER A 160 17.58 -13.51 -17.52
CA SER A 160 18.24 -12.83 -18.64
C SER A 160 17.38 -11.72 -19.27
N ARG A 161 16.06 -11.77 -19.06
CA ARG A 161 15.10 -10.81 -19.61
C ARG A 161 14.01 -10.49 -18.59
N PRO A 162 13.51 -9.25 -18.54
CA PRO A 162 12.50 -8.85 -17.57
C PRO A 162 11.25 -9.73 -17.57
N GLU A 163 10.81 -10.18 -18.75
CA GLU A 163 9.59 -10.97 -18.92
C GLU A 163 9.65 -12.32 -18.21
N GLN A 164 10.85 -12.87 -17.98
CA GLN A 164 11.02 -14.18 -17.34
C GLN A 164 10.54 -14.17 -15.88
N LEU A 165 10.51 -13.01 -15.22
CA LEU A 165 10.00 -12.91 -13.86
C LEU A 165 8.52 -13.27 -13.75
N PHE A 166 7.74 -13.02 -14.81
CA PHE A 166 6.29 -13.21 -14.85
C PHE A 166 5.87 -14.59 -15.36
N GLN A 167 6.82 -15.39 -15.87
CA GLN A 167 6.54 -16.70 -16.47
C GLN A 167 6.15 -17.74 -15.41
N SER A 168 5.37 -18.73 -15.81
CA SER A 168 4.90 -19.81 -14.92
C SER A 168 6.02 -20.69 -14.36
N ASP A 169 7.19 -20.69 -14.99
CA ASP A 169 8.42 -21.38 -14.60
C ASP A 169 9.53 -20.40 -14.15
N GLY A 170 9.19 -19.12 -13.97
CA GLY A 170 10.11 -18.08 -13.52
C GLY A 170 10.35 -18.06 -12.01
N PRO A 171 11.14 -17.10 -11.51
CA PRO A 171 11.43 -16.93 -10.09
C PRO A 171 10.19 -16.79 -9.19
N LEU A 172 9.10 -16.23 -9.71
CA LEU A 172 7.83 -16.07 -8.98
C LEU A 172 6.82 -17.21 -9.24
N SER A 173 7.27 -18.36 -9.74
CA SER A 173 6.39 -19.50 -10.09
C SER A 173 5.59 -20.08 -8.93
N PHE A 174 5.95 -19.79 -7.67
CA PHE A 174 5.16 -20.14 -6.49
C PHE A 174 3.84 -19.37 -6.39
N LEU A 175 3.75 -18.19 -7.02
CA LEU A 175 2.48 -17.50 -7.28
C LEU A 175 1.86 -18.12 -8.54
N HIS A 176 0.75 -18.84 -8.38
CA HIS A 176 0.13 -19.58 -9.48
C HIS A 176 -0.63 -18.66 -10.45
N ASP A 177 -1.21 -17.58 -9.97
CA ASP A 177 -1.90 -16.61 -10.81
C ASP A 177 -0.91 -15.70 -11.56
N GLU A 178 -1.22 -15.38 -12.83
CA GLU A 178 -0.36 -14.51 -13.64
C GLU A 178 -0.43 -13.05 -13.19
N GLY A 179 -1.61 -12.60 -12.77
CA GLY A 179 -1.83 -11.28 -12.20
C GLY A 179 -0.97 -11.03 -10.99
N ASP A 180 -0.99 -11.96 -10.03
CA ASP A 180 -0.16 -11.90 -8.82
C ASP A 180 1.34 -11.82 -9.17
N ARG A 181 1.82 -12.67 -10.09
CA ARG A 181 3.21 -12.63 -10.56
C ARG A 181 3.55 -11.27 -11.17
N GLN A 182 2.63 -10.70 -11.96
CA GLN A 182 2.85 -9.39 -12.57
C GLN A 182 2.86 -8.27 -11.54
N ILE A 183 1.96 -8.27 -10.56
CA ILE A 183 1.93 -7.27 -9.48
C ILE A 183 3.22 -7.36 -8.65
N ALA A 184 3.56 -8.54 -8.13
CA ALA A 184 4.76 -8.72 -7.31
C ALA A 184 6.05 -8.40 -8.09
N GLY A 185 6.16 -8.91 -9.33
CA GLY A 185 7.33 -8.64 -10.16
C GLY A 185 7.47 -7.17 -10.54
N THR A 186 6.34 -6.47 -10.71
CA THR A 186 6.35 -5.02 -10.94
C THR A 186 6.79 -4.25 -9.71
N ALA A 187 6.32 -4.63 -8.51
CA ALA A 187 6.79 -4.05 -7.25
C ALA A 187 8.31 -4.23 -7.08
N ILE A 188 8.82 -5.44 -7.32
CA ILE A 188 10.26 -5.76 -7.26
C ILE A 188 11.05 -4.90 -8.24
N TYR A 189 10.63 -4.82 -9.51
CA TYR A 189 11.33 -4.01 -10.51
C TYR A 189 11.30 -2.51 -10.18
N ALA A 190 10.15 -2.01 -9.74
CA ALA A 190 9.98 -0.62 -9.37
C ALA A 190 10.56 -0.26 -8.00
N ASN A 191 11.15 -1.22 -7.28
CA ASN A 191 11.66 -1.06 -5.92
C ASN A 191 10.59 -0.48 -4.96
N VAL A 192 9.36 -0.96 -5.10
CA VAL A 192 8.26 -0.67 -4.18
C VAL A 192 8.40 -1.61 -2.98
N PRO A 193 8.54 -1.10 -1.75
CA PRO A 193 8.91 -1.93 -0.60
C PRO A 193 7.80 -2.89 -0.15
N ALA A 194 6.54 -2.59 -0.44
CA ALA A 194 5.41 -3.40 0.01
C ALA A 194 4.30 -3.55 -1.04
N VAL A 195 3.60 -4.70 -1.00
CA VAL A 195 2.28 -4.90 -1.61
C VAL A 195 1.24 -4.93 -0.51
N LEU A 196 0.18 -4.13 -0.65
CA LEU A 196 -1.00 -4.20 0.19
C LEU A 196 -2.00 -5.17 -0.43
N THR A 197 -2.44 -6.16 0.34
CA THR A 197 -3.40 -7.19 -0.12
C THR A 197 -4.46 -7.49 0.93
N THR A 198 -5.66 -7.86 0.48
CA THR A 198 -6.67 -8.54 1.30
C THR A 198 -6.79 -10.03 0.95
N ASP A 199 -6.03 -10.52 -0.04
CA ASP A 199 -6.04 -11.93 -0.44
C ASP A 199 -5.17 -12.78 0.49
N ARG A 200 -5.86 -13.64 1.25
CA ARG A 200 -5.23 -14.57 2.19
C ARG A 200 -4.70 -15.85 1.54
N SER A 201 -5.12 -16.13 0.32
CA SER A 201 -4.85 -17.39 -0.38
C SER A 201 -3.60 -17.35 -1.26
N THR A 202 -3.15 -16.16 -1.66
CA THR A 202 -2.02 -15.95 -2.57
C THR A 202 -0.91 -15.12 -1.91
N PHE A 203 -0.88 -13.80 -2.06
CA PHE A 203 0.12 -12.89 -1.55
C PHE A 203 0.40 -13.09 -0.07
N TRP A 204 -0.64 -13.14 0.75
CA TRP A 204 -0.47 -13.36 2.18
C TRP A 204 0.16 -14.71 2.52
N LYS A 205 -0.30 -15.77 1.85
CA LYS A 205 0.20 -17.14 2.03
C LYS A 205 1.69 -17.22 1.70
N TYR A 206 2.14 -16.49 0.68
CA TYR A 206 3.51 -16.52 0.18
C TYR A 206 4.36 -15.31 0.60
N ARG A 207 3.93 -14.54 1.60
CA ARG A 207 4.65 -13.33 2.06
C ARG A 207 6.10 -13.58 2.46
N ASN A 208 6.40 -14.73 3.06
CA ASN A 208 7.77 -15.10 3.44
C ASN A 208 8.62 -15.35 2.19
N ASN A 209 8.06 -16.03 1.18
CA ASN A 209 8.75 -16.23 -0.09
C ASN A 209 9.00 -14.89 -0.80
N LEU A 210 8.03 -13.96 -0.75
CA LEU A 210 8.19 -12.62 -1.33
C LEU A 210 9.21 -11.76 -0.58
N SER A 211 9.37 -11.98 0.73
CA SER A 211 10.39 -11.30 1.53
C SER A 211 11.83 -11.65 1.09
N ASP A 212 12.05 -12.85 0.54
CA ASP A 212 13.35 -13.24 -0.04
C ASP A 212 13.72 -12.39 -1.28
N PHE A 213 12.71 -11.75 -1.91
CA PHE A 213 12.88 -10.79 -3.01
C PHE A 213 12.91 -9.34 -2.53
N GLY A 214 12.92 -9.10 -1.21
CA GLY A 214 12.85 -7.76 -0.62
C GLY A 214 11.46 -7.12 -0.69
N LEU A 215 10.41 -7.90 -0.94
CA LEU A 215 9.04 -7.41 -1.02
C LEU A 215 8.24 -7.78 0.23
N LEU A 216 7.80 -6.77 0.98
CA LEU A 216 6.87 -6.97 2.09
C LEU A 216 5.45 -7.16 1.55
N VAL A 217 4.67 -8.00 2.24
CA VAL A 217 3.23 -8.11 1.99
C VAL A 217 2.52 -7.73 3.26
N LEU A 218 1.69 -6.71 3.18
CA LEU A 218 0.94 -6.16 4.30
C LEU A 218 -0.55 -6.35 4.06
N ARG A 219 -1.28 -6.52 5.16
CA ARG A 219 -2.73 -6.35 5.19
C ARG A 219 -3.11 -4.95 5.67
N PRO A 220 -4.35 -4.50 5.41
CA PRO A 220 -4.85 -3.24 5.94
C PRO A 220 -4.65 -3.12 7.46
N SER A 221 -4.96 -4.17 8.21
CA SER A 221 -4.76 -4.24 9.67
C SER A 221 -3.31 -3.97 10.12
N GLU A 222 -2.33 -4.59 9.45
CA GLU A 222 -0.91 -4.40 9.79
C GLU A 222 -0.42 -3.01 9.38
N LEU A 223 -0.90 -2.51 8.23
CA LEU A 223 -0.54 -1.19 7.74
C LEU A 223 -1.11 -0.09 8.65
N LEU A 224 -2.37 -0.22 9.06
CA LEU A 224 -3.03 0.72 9.98
C LEU A 224 -2.32 0.76 11.33
N GLN A 225 -1.98 -0.40 11.91
CA GLN A 225 -1.23 -0.44 13.16
C GLN A 225 0.10 0.32 13.07
N GLY A 226 0.82 0.19 11.96
CA GLY A 226 2.06 0.93 11.73
C GLY A 226 1.82 2.44 11.63
N TYR A 227 0.78 2.84 10.88
CA TYR A 227 0.44 4.25 10.73
C TYR A 227 -0.09 4.88 12.01
N ASP A 228 -0.88 4.19 12.83
CA ASP A 228 -1.38 4.71 14.10
C ASP A 228 -0.23 5.09 15.04
N ALA A 229 0.80 4.24 15.12
CA ALA A 229 2.00 4.53 15.90
C ALA A 229 2.76 5.74 15.34
N TYR A 230 2.95 5.80 14.02
CA TYR A 230 3.64 6.90 13.35
C TYR A 230 2.89 8.23 13.50
N TRP A 231 1.59 8.24 13.21
CA TRP A 231 0.72 9.41 13.30
C TRP A 231 0.61 9.92 14.73
N GLY A 232 0.48 9.03 15.71
CA GLY A 232 0.50 9.41 17.13
C GLY A 232 1.78 10.15 17.49
N ALA A 233 2.94 9.63 17.11
CA ALA A 233 4.23 10.26 17.38
C ALA A 233 4.39 11.62 16.66
N VAL A 234 3.93 11.73 15.41
CA VAL A 234 3.94 13.01 14.66
C VAL A 234 3.02 14.02 15.33
N ASP A 235 1.81 13.63 15.71
CA ASP A 235 0.83 14.54 16.31
C ASP A 235 1.32 15.05 17.67
N GLU A 236 1.89 14.17 18.51
CA GLU A 236 2.54 14.55 19.78
C GLU A 236 3.68 15.57 19.58
N GLU A 237 4.54 15.37 18.58
CA GLU A 237 5.62 16.30 18.27
C GLU A 237 5.08 17.66 17.76
N MET A 238 4.03 17.65 16.95
CA MET A 238 3.38 18.88 16.48
C MET A 238 2.67 19.64 17.61
N GLU A 239 2.08 18.95 18.58
CA GLU A 239 1.51 19.56 19.79
C GLU A 239 2.59 20.15 20.71
N ARG A 240 3.71 19.43 20.87
CA ARG A 240 4.88 19.92 21.62
C ARG A 240 5.36 21.25 21.05
N ARG A 241 5.58 21.33 19.73
CA ARG A 241 6.01 22.57 19.06
C ARG A 241 5.06 23.74 19.31
N ARG A 242 3.75 23.51 19.16
CA ARG A 242 2.72 24.53 19.39
C ARG A 242 2.74 25.08 20.81
N SER A 243 3.05 24.23 21.80
CA SER A 243 3.14 24.62 23.21
C SER A 243 4.41 25.44 23.50
N TYR A 244 5.52 25.18 22.82
CA TYR A 244 6.75 25.97 22.93
C TYR A 244 6.64 27.35 22.27
N GLU A 245 5.89 27.48 21.17
CA GLU A 245 5.68 28.76 20.48
C GLU A 245 4.73 29.72 21.23
N GLN A 246 3.99 29.23 22.21
CA GLN A 246 3.07 30.03 23.04
C GLN A 246 3.69 30.55 24.34
N LEU A 247 4.93 30.16 24.67
CA LEU A 247 5.71 30.59 25.84
C LEU A 247 6.73 31.68 25.48
#